data_AF-A0A926L362-F1
#
_entry.id   AF-A0A926L362-F1
#
_cell.length_a   1.000
_cell.length_b   1.000
_cell.length_c   1.000
_cell.angle_alpha   90.00
_cell.angle_beta   90.00
_cell.angle_gamma   90.00
#
_symmetry.space_group_name_H-M   'P 1'
#
loop_
_entity.id
_entity.type
_entity.pdbx_description
1 polymer ?
#
loop_
_entity_poly.entity_id
_entity_poly.type
_entity_poly.pdbx_seq_one_letter_code
_entity_poly.pdbx_strand_id
1 'polypeptide(L)'
;MGSAPVVVHRPSQSGGRRVTLHRHGRDEILGLAHSDHDLVVFLDAAGVIDPDRVLDDPRWVEWRGACPTSGAPCEREARRAVGW
;
A
#
# COMPACT_ATOMS: atom_id res chain seq x y z
N MET A 1 18.09 9.27 -2.13
CA MET A 1 17.49 8.09 -1.47
C MET A 1 16.30 7.69 -2.30
N GLY A 2 16.34 6.52 -2.95
CA GLY A 2 15.26 6.07 -3.82
C GLY A 2 14.01 5.83 -2.98
N SER A 3 12.99 6.66 -3.19
CA SER A 3 11.65 6.40 -2.67
C SER A 3 11.14 5.11 -3.29
N ALA A 4 10.43 4.30 -2.50
CA ALA A 4 9.73 3.16 -3.05
C ALA A 4 8.76 3.64 -4.15
N PRO A 5 8.61 2.90 -5.25
CA PRO A 5 7.72 3.29 -6.34
C PRO A 5 6.26 3.45 -5.87
N VAL A 6 5.82 2.82 -4.79
CA VAL A 6 4.47 2.96 -4.26
C VAL A 6 4.54 3.38 -2.80
N VAL A 7 3.76 4.38 -2.42
CA VAL A 7 3.61 4.84 -1.03
C VAL A 7 2.15 4.76 -0.63
N VAL A 8 1.88 3.97 0.40
CA VAL A 8 0.55 3.86 1.01
C VAL A 8 0.54 4.68 2.30
N HIS A 9 -0.27 5.73 2.30
CA HIS A 9 -0.37 6.68 3.42
C HIS A 9 -1.25 6.14 4.56
N ARG A 10 -1.20 6.84 5.69
CA ARG A 10 -2.01 6.55 6.87
C ARG A 10 -3.49 6.50 6.49
N PRO A 11 -4.27 5.60 7.12
CA PRO A 11 -5.71 5.63 6.97
C PRO A 11 -6.24 6.99 7.43
N SER A 12 -7.07 7.60 6.60
CA SER A 12 -7.82 8.81 6.92
C SER A 12 -8.93 8.49 7.93
N GLN A 13 -9.51 9.52 8.56
CA GLN A 13 -10.67 9.37 9.46
C GLN A 13 -11.88 8.69 8.78
N SER A 14 -11.93 8.71 7.45
CA SER A 14 -12.93 8.01 6.63
C SER A 14 -12.65 6.52 6.40
N GLY A 15 -11.58 5.97 6.97
CA GLY A 15 -11.22 4.54 6.88
C GLY A 15 -10.42 4.15 5.63
N GLY A 16 -10.25 5.05 4.66
CA GLY A 16 -9.46 4.78 3.45
C GLY A 16 -8.00 5.24 3.56
N ARG A 17 -7.10 4.56 2.85
CA ARG A 17 -5.67 4.88 2.72
C ARG A 17 -5.39 5.51 1.37
N ARG A 18 -4.71 6.64 1.37
CA ARG A 18 -4.30 7.28 0.11
C ARG A 18 -3.09 6.55 -0.46
N VAL A 19 -3.11 6.31 -1.76
CA VAL A 19 -2.06 5.56 -2.49
C VAL A 19 -1.40 6.50 -3.48
N THR A 20 -0.07 6.49 -3.51
CA THR A 20 0.73 7.30 -4.41
C THR A 20 1.75 6.43 -5.13
N LEU A 21 1.87 6.59 -6.43
CA LEU A 21 2.83 5.91 -7.28
C LEU A 21 3.89 6.93 -7.73
N HIS A 22 5.14 6.71 -7.37
CA HIS A 22 6.29 7.44 -7.87
C HIS A 22 6.76 6.83 -9.19
N ARG A 23 6.39 7.45 -10.31
CA ARG A 23 6.82 7.05 -11.66
C ARG A 23 7.35 8.25 -12.41
N HIS A 24 8.40 8.05 -13.22
CA HIS A 24 8.99 9.12 -14.05
C HIS A 24 9.40 10.37 -13.25
N GLY A 25 9.83 10.18 -11.99
CA GLY A 25 10.22 11.27 -11.09
C GLY A 25 9.07 12.13 -10.58
N ARG A 26 7.82 11.65 -10.66
CA ARG A 26 6.62 12.33 -10.15
C ARG A 26 5.76 11.41 -9.30
N ASP A 27 5.10 12.00 -8.33
CA ASP A 27 4.07 11.39 -7.49
C ASP A 27 2.71 11.44 -8.20
N GLU A 28 2.17 10.29 -8.56
CA GLU A 28 0.83 10.14 -9.11
C GLU A 28 -0.10 9.55 -8.05
N ILE A 29 -1.23 10.20 -7.80
CA ILE A 29 -2.21 9.73 -6.81
C ILE A 29 -3.11 8.70 -7.49
N LEU A 30 -2.97 7.43 -7.12
CA LEU A 30 -3.80 6.36 -7.69
C LEU A 30 -5.23 6.39 -7.12
N GLY A 31 -5.38 6.76 -5.84
CA GLY A 31 -6.69 6.85 -5.22
C GLY A 31 -6.70 6.64 -3.71
N LEU A 32 -7.90 6.35 -3.20
CA LEU A 32 -8.17 6.00 -1.81
C LEU A 32 -8.56 4.52 -1.76
N ALA A 33 -7.67 3.67 -1.23
CA ALA A 33 -7.90 2.25 -1.07
C ALA A 33 -8.48 1.97 0.31
N HIS A 34 -9.55 1.19 0.38
CA HIS A 34 -10.14 0.73 1.63
C HIS A 34 -9.65 -0.67 2.01
N SER A 35 -9.22 -1.47 1.02
CA SER A 35 -8.70 -2.83 1.20
C SER A 35 -7.43 -3.07 0.39
N ASP A 36 -6.73 -4.17 0.66
CA ASP A 36 -5.66 -4.73 -0.19
C ASP A 36 -6.11 -4.97 -1.64
N HIS A 37 -7.34 -5.44 -1.86
CA HIS A 37 -7.89 -5.59 -3.20
C HIS A 37 -7.91 -4.28 -3.99
N ASP A 38 -8.31 -3.17 -3.36
CA ASP A 38 -8.31 -1.86 -4.01
C ASP A 38 -6.88 -1.44 -4.43
N LEU A 39 -5.87 -1.79 -3.63
CA LEU A 39 -4.47 -1.55 -3.99
C LEU A 39 -4.05 -2.36 -5.20
N VAL A 40 -4.42 -3.64 -5.25
CA VAL A 40 -4.15 -4.52 -6.39
C VAL A 40 -4.78 -3.94 -7.66
N VAL A 41 -6.04 -3.53 -7.59
CA VAL A 41 -6.76 -2.91 -8.72
C VAL A 41 -6.08 -1.61 -9.17
N PHE A 42 -5.63 -0.76 -8.25
CA PHE A 42 -4.92 0.48 -8.59
C PHE A 42 -3.56 0.22 -9.23
N LEU A 43 -2.81 -0.76 -8.74
CA LEU A 43 -1.50 -1.12 -9.28
C LEU A 43 -1.64 -1.80 -10.66
N ASP A 44 -2.63 -2.67 -10.82
CA ASP A 44 -2.96 -3.30 -12.10
C ASP A 44 -3.35 -2.23 -13.14
N ALA A 45 -4.24 -1.30 -12.78
CA ALA A 45 -4.62 -0.17 -13.62
C ALA A 45 -3.44 0.75 -13.97
N ALA A 46 -2.43 0.85 -13.10
CA ALA A 46 -1.18 1.57 -13.34
C ALA A 46 -0.16 0.78 -14.18
N GLY A 47 -0.48 -0.46 -14.56
CA GLY A 47 0.39 -1.34 -15.35
C GLY A 47 1.55 -1.94 -14.57
N VAL A 48 1.40 -2.11 -13.26
CA VAL A 48 2.36 -2.82 -12.40
C VAL A 48 2.21 -4.32 -12.62
N ILE A 49 3.32 -5.02 -12.83
CA ILE A 49 3.33 -6.46 -12.99
C ILE A 49 3.34 -7.12 -11.60
N ASP A 50 2.52 -8.17 -11.43
CA ASP A 50 2.33 -8.90 -10.18
C ASP A 50 1.99 -7.98 -8.98
N PRO A 51 0.91 -7.18 -9.06
CA PRO A 51 0.57 -6.19 -8.05
C PRO A 51 0.42 -6.77 -6.64
N ASP A 52 -0.09 -7.99 -6.52
CA ASP A 52 -0.21 -8.71 -5.24
C ASP A 52 1.16 -8.96 -4.58
N ARG A 53 2.12 -9.49 -5.35
CA ARG A 53 3.48 -9.76 -4.89
C ARG A 53 4.26 -8.49 -4.60
N VAL A 54 4.02 -7.44 -5.39
CA VAL A 54 4.65 -6.13 -5.21
C VAL A 54 4.25 -5.52 -3.87
N LEU A 55 3.01 -5.71 -3.41
CA LEU A 55 2.53 -5.22 -2.11
C LEU A 55 3.29 -5.79 -0.90
N ASP A 56 3.88 -6.98 -1.03
CA ASP A 56 4.67 -7.64 0.01
C ASP A 56 6.16 -7.25 0.01
N ASP A 57 6.65 -6.63 -1.08
CA ASP A 57 8.04 -6.21 -1.20
C ASP A 57 8.25 -4.78 -0.67
N PRO A 58 8.96 -4.59 0.46
CA PRO A 58 9.23 -3.27 1.02
C PRO A 58 10.14 -2.39 0.15
N ARG A 59 10.78 -2.95 -0.88
CA ARG A 59 11.53 -2.19 -1.88
C ARG A 59 10.60 -1.50 -2.89
N TRP A 60 9.40 -2.04 -3.06
CA TRP A 60 8.39 -1.50 -3.96
C TRP A 60 7.34 -0.67 -3.24
N VAL A 61 6.90 -1.11 -2.06
CA VAL A 61 5.82 -0.47 -1.32
C VAL A 61 6.30 0.02 0.03
N GLU A 62 6.14 1.32 0.24
CA GLU A 62 6.39 1.99 1.51
C GLU A 62 5.09 2.31 2.23
N TRP A 63 4.93 1.73 3.42
CA TRP A 63 3.76 1.94 4.28
C TRP A 63 4.00 3.12 5.22
N ARG A 64 3.52 4.30 4.83
CA ARG A 64 3.55 5.52 5.63
C ARG A 64 2.40 5.51 6.62
N GLY A 65 2.53 4.77 7.71
CA GLY A 65 1.48 4.70 8.73
C GLY A 65 1.36 3.35 9.39
N ALA A 66 2.20 3.10 10.39
CA ALA A 66 2.03 1.96 11.27
C ALA A 66 0.62 1.97 11.89
N CYS A 67 0.10 0.76 12.08
CA CYS A 67 -1.13 0.41 12.78
C CYS A 67 -1.41 1.35 13.99
N PRO A 68 -2.64 1.86 14.19
CA PRO A 68 -2.99 2.49 15.46
C PRO A 68 -2.89 1.45 16.57
N THR A 69 -2.09 1.74 17.60
CA THR A 69 -1.95 0.94 18.83
C THR A 69 -3.30 0.85 19.56
N SER A 70 -4.15 -0.09 19.16
CA SER A 70 -5.15 -0.75 20.01
C SER A 70 -5.75 -1.94 19.26
N GLY A 71 -5.21 -3.14 19.51
CA GLY A 71 -5.98 -4.38 19.49
C GLY A 71 -6.49 -4.97 18.16
N ALA A 72 -6.18 -4.42 16.98
CA ALA A 72 -6.48 -5.08 15.70
C ALA A 72 -5.24 -5.09 14.80
N PRO A 73 -4.81 -6.24 14.25
CA PRO A 73 -3.76 -6.24 13.25
C PRO A 73 -4.30 -5.48 12.04
N CYS A 74 -3.59 -4.44 11.63
CA CYS A 74 -3.87 -3.82 10.35
C CYS A 74 -3.54 -4.84 9.27
N GLU A 75 -4.56 -5.59 8.81
CA GLU A 75 -4.75 -6.54 7.70
C GLU A 75 -3.54 -7.27 7.08
N ARG A 76 -2.38 -6.61 6.91
CA ARG A 76 -1.12 -7.16 6.41
C ARG A 76 -0.17 -7.68 7.49
N GLU A 77 -0.18 -7.11 8.70
CA GLU A 77 0.65 -7.62 9.81
C GLU A 77 0.12 -8.98 10.31
N ALA A 78 -1.20 -9.21 10.17
CA ALA A 78 -1.81 -10.52 10.39
C ALA A 78 -1.21 -11.58 9.44
N ARG A 79 -1.00 -11.27 8.15
CA ARG A 79 -0.48 -12.25 7.16
C ARG A 79 0.99 -12.62 7.41
N ARG A 80 1.87 -11.66 7.70
CA ARG A 80 3.26 -11.95 8.08
C ARG A 80 3.39 -12.73 9.40
N ALA A 81 2.47 -12.53 10.34
CA ALA A 81 2.46 -13.25 11.62
C ALA A 81 1.86 -14.67 11.52
N VAL A 82 1.02 -14.97 10.52
CA VAL A 82 0.31 -16.26 10.38
C VAL A 82 0.80 -17.14 9.23
N GLY A 83 1.82 -16.74 8.47
CA GLY A 83 2.50 -17.64 7.51
C GLY A 83 1.57 -18.27 6.48
N TRP A 84 0.95 -17.43 5.66
CA TRP A 84 0.34 -17.81 4.38
C TRP A 84 1.07 -17.08 3.26
#